data_AF-A0AB39YMV6-F1
#
_entry.id   AF-A0AB39YMV6-F1
#
_cell.length_a   1.000
_cell.length_b   1.000
_cell.length_c   1.000
_cell.angle_alpha   90.00
_cell.angle_beta   90.00
_cell.angle_gamma   90.00
#
_symmetry.space_group_name_H-M   'P 1'
#
loop_
_entity.id
_entity.type
_entity.pdbx_description
1 polymer ?
#
loop_
_entity_poly.entity_id
_entity_poly.type
_entity_poly.pdbx_seq_one_letter_code
_entity_poly.pdbx_strand_id
1 'polypeptide(L)'
;MTESPEAQQTTEENAWFPARELVDAMKAEGLELHVEQTGGGTATFFLQSEGSHTFTIGPGSFSWKNPLESRFTTAELYYGPDHYDDDGEPVEFSADDEKTITPGTPMADIAHEIAVNFRRFNTHPTDRAT
;
A
#
# COMPACT_ATOMS: atom_id res chain seq x y z
N MET A 1 14.27 -37.41 -6.70
CA MET A 1 13.50 -36.32 -7.32
C MET A 1 13.79 -35.11 -6.47
N THR A 2 14.62 -34.22 -6.95
CA THR A 2 15.05 -33.04 -6.19
C THR A 2 14.24 -31.89 -6.76
N GLU A 3 13.26 -31.41 -6.01
CA GLU A 3 12.53 -30.19 -6.38
C GLU A 3 13.54 -29.04 -6.36
N SER A 4 13.66 -28.33 -7.49
CA SER A 4 14.57 -27.20 -7.62
C SER A 4 14.11 -26.06 -6.71
N PRO A 5 14.98 -25.52 -5.83
CA PRO A 5 14.62 -24.43 -4.92
C PRO A 5 14.17 -23.14 -5.64
N GLU A 6 14.56 -22.97 -6.90
CA GLU A 6 14.16 -21.81 -7.74
C GLU A 6 12.65 -21.73 -8.00
N ALA A 7 11.94 -22.87 -8.04
CA ALA A 7 10.49 -22.90 -8.28
C ALA A 7 9.65 -22.57 -7.03
N GLN A 8 10.19 -22.85 -5.84
CA GLN A 8 9.54 -22.51 -4.58
C GLN A 8 9.65 -21.01 -4.30
N GLN A 9 10.84 -20.43 -4.53
CA GLN A 9 11.09 -19.01 -4.36
C GLN A 9 10.17 -18.13 -5.23
N THR A 10 9.96 -18.49 -6.50
CA THR A 10 9.03 -17.75 -7.38
C THR A 10 7.56 -17.89 -7.02
N THR A 11 7.19 -18.95 -6.28
CA THR A 11 5.79 -19.20 -5.90
C THR A 11 5.38 -18.38 -4.68
N GLU A 12 6.29 -18.17 -3.73
CA GLU A 12 6.03 -17.32 -2.54
C GLU A 12 6.14 -15.83 -2.84
N GLU A 13 7.03 -15.43 -3.76
CA GLU A 13 7.21 -14.03 -4.19
C GLU A 13 5.95 -13.43 -4.83
N ASN A 14 5.23 -14.25 -5.61
CA ASN A 14 4.03 -13.86 -6.36
C ASN A 14 2.73 -14.32 -5.71
N ALA A 15 2.74 -14.60 -4.40
CA ALA A 15 1.54 -14.97 -3.67
C ALA A 15 0.56 -13.79 -3.65
N TRP A 16 -0.55 -13.94 -4.37
CA TRP A 16 -1.62 -12.95 -4.37
C TRP A 16 -2.44 -13.05 -3.09
N PHE A 17 -2.70 -11.91 -2.45
CA PHE A 17 -3.55 -11.80 -1.28
C PHE A 17 -4.78 -10.92 -1.59
N PRO A 18 -5.94 -11.18 -0.97
CA PRO A 18 -7.10 -10.32 -1.07
C PRO A 18 -6.90 -9.04 -0.24
N ALA A 19 -7.44 -7.92 -0.72
CA ALA A 19 -7.28 -6.61 -0.11
C ALA A 19 -7.69 -6.59 1.36
N ARG A 20 -8.71 -7.39 1.70
CA ARG A 20 -9.18 -7.60 3.06
C ARG A 20 -8.06 -7.92 4.05
N GLU A 21 -7.06 -8.71 3.67
CA GLU A 21 -5.99 -9.09 4.60
C GLU A 21 -5.17 -7.89 5.07
N LEU A 22 -4.80 -6.99 4.15
CA LEU A 22 -4.07 -5.77 4.52
C LEU A 22 -4.99 -4.77 5.25
N VAL A 23 -6.26 -4.68 4.88
CA VAL A 23 -7.25 -3.85 5.59
C VAL A 23 -7.41 -4.30 7.04
N ASP A 24 -7.58 -5.60 7.28
CA ASP A 24 -7.74 -6.16 8.61
C ASP A 24 -6.45 -5.99 9.45
N ALA A 25 -5.27 -6.11 8.82
CA ALA A 25 -3.98 -5.87 9.48
C ALA A 25 -3.78 -4.39 9.85
N MET A 26 -4.09 -3.46 8.96
CA MET A 26 -4.02 -2.02 9.24
C MET A 26 -5.01 -1.58 10.31
N LYS A 27 -6.18 -2.21 10.36
CA LYS A 27 -7.16 -1.98 11.43
C LYS A 27 -6.61 -2.38 12.80
N ALA A 28 -5.77 -3.41 12.89
CA ALA A 28 -5.08 -3.77 14.12
C ALA A 28 -4.05 -2.70 14.56
N GLU A 29 -3.50 -1.96 13.59
CA GLU A 29 -2.68 -0.75 13.82
C GLU A 29 -3.52 0.52 14.11
N GLY A 30 -4.86 0.40 14.16
CA GLY A 30 -5.75 1.55 14.38
C GLY A 30 -5.86 2.50 13.19
N LEU A 31 -5.53 2.01 11.99
CA LEU A 31 -5.60 2.75 10.73
C LEU A 31 -6.65 2.12 9.81
N GLU A 32 -7.32 2.93 9.01
CA GLU A 32 -8.34 2.45 8.06
C GLU A 32 -7.84 2.64 6.63
N LEU A 33 -7.91 1.57 5.83
CA LEU A 33 -7.62 1.59 4.41
C LEU A 33 -8.91 1.48 3.60
N HIS A 34 -9.01 2.29 2.56
CA HIS A 34 -10.06 2.19 1.54
C HIS A 34 -9.47 1.67 0.25
N VAL A 35 -10.15 0.76 -0.43
CA VAL A 35 -9.70 0.24 -1.74
C VAL A 35 -10.54 0.89 -2.82
N GLU A 36 -9.91 1.60 -3.75
CA GLU A 36 -10.58 2.18 -4.90
C GLU A 36 -9.89 1.81 -6.21
N GLN A 37 -10.60 2.09 -7.31
CA GLN A 37 -10.11 1.87 -8.67
C GLN A 37 -9.46 3.16 -9.18
N THR A 38 -8.22 3.07 -9.67
CA THR A 38 -7.45 4.23 -10.14
C THR A 38 -7.23 4.27 -11.66
N GLY A 39 -7.95 3.43 -12.40
CA GLY A 39 -7.90 3.33 -13.86
C GLY A 39 -7.49 1.95 -14.36
N GLY A 40 -7.90 1.58 -15.58
CA GLY A 40 -7.41 0.38 -16.29
C GLY A 40 -7.67 -0.99 -15.65
N GLY A 41 -8.33 -1.07 -14.49
CA GLY A 41 -8.40 -2.33 -13.72
C GLY A 41 -7.64 -2.30 -12.40
N THR A 42 -6.90 -1.23 -12.13
CA THR A 42 -5.96 -1.13 -11.01
C THR A 42 -6.68 -0.84 -9.70
N ALA A 43 -6.38 -1.63 -8.68
CA ALA A 43 -6.76 -1.39 -7.29
C ALA A 43 -5.65 -0.60 -6.58
N THR A 44 -6.04 0.36 -5.76
CA THR A 44 -5.13 1.10 -4.89
C THR A 44 -5.78 1.22 -3.52
N PHE A 45 -4.99 1.02 -2.46
CA PHE A 45 -5.43 1.39 -1.12
C PHE A 45 -5.13 2.86 -0.85
N PHE A 46 -6.05 3.52 -0.17
CA PHE A 46 -5.95 4.89 0.29
C PHE A 46 -5.97 4.88 1.81
N LEU A 47 -4.95 5.48 2.41
CA LEU A 47 -4.86 5.73 3.84
C LEU A 47 -5.10 7.21 4.08
N GLN A 48 -6.08 7.52 4.93
CA GLN A 48 -6.54 8.89 5.16
C GLN A 48 -6.12 9.41 6.53
N SER A 49 -5.78 10.69 6.60
CA SER A 49 -5.59 11.46 7.83
C SER A 49 -6.48 12.69 7.77
N GLU A 50 -7.27 12.96 8.80
CA GLU A 50 -8.13 14.15 8.91
C GLU A 50 -9.05 14.41 7.70
N GLY A 51 -9.44 13.36 6.97
CA GLY A 51 -10.34 13.45 5.81
C GLY A 51 -9.65 13.69 4.46
N SER A 52 -8.31 13.69 4.42
CA SER A 52 -7.52 13.74 3.18
C SER A 52 -6.72 12.46 3.00
N HIS A 53 -6.59 12.02 1.74
CA HIS A 53 -5.68 10.95 1.37
C HIS A 53 -4.26 11.43 1.65
N THR A 54 -3.48 10.57 2.27
CA THR A 54 -2.13 10.93 2.71
C THR A 54 -1.14 9.89 2.28
N PHE A 55 -1.53 8.63 2.16
CA PHE A 55 -0.72 7.55 1.62
C PHE A 55 -1.55 6.76 0.61
N THR A 56 -0.91 6.31 -0.47
CA THR A 56 -1.46 5.30 -1.37
C THR A 56 -0.59 4.07 -1.38
N ILE A 57 -1.21 2.89 -1.54
CA ILE A 57 -0.54 1.59 -1.53
C ILE A 57 -1.08 0.78 -2.72
N GLY A 58 -0.21 0.25 -3.58
CA GLY A 58 -0.61 -0.45 -4.80
C GLY A 58 0.58 -0.73 -5.71
N PRO A 59 0.32 -1.15 -6.97
CA PRO A 59 -0.98 -1.50 -7.53
C PRO A 59 -1.47 -2.88 -7.10
N GLY A 60 -2.76 -3.11 -7.36
CA GLY A 60 -3.38 -4.43 -7.39
C GLY A 60 -4.36 -4.57 -8.54
N SER A 61 -5.03 -5.70 -8.60
CA SER A 61 -6.13 -5.99 -9.53
C SER A 61 -7.47 -5.75 -8.83
N PHE A 62 -8.25 -4.77 -9.28
CA PHE A 62 -9.50 -4.38 -8.64
C PHE A 62 -10.61 -5.42 -8.91
N SER A 63 -11.50 -5.59 -7.93
CA SER A 63 -12.68 -6.45 -8.04
C SER A 63 -13.94 -5.58 -8.06
N TRP A 64 -14.65 -5.62 -9.20
CA TRP A 64 -15.88 -4.87 -9.44
C TRP A 64 -17.06 -5.40 -8.64
N LYS A 65 -16.95 -6.62 -8.10
CA LYS A 65 -17.98 -7.23 -7.25
C LYS A 65 -17.86 -6.75 -5.81
N ASN A 66 -16.63 -6.65 -5.31
CA ASN A 66 -16.33 -6.25 -3.95
C ASN A 66 -14.89 -5.73 -3.90
N PRO A 67 -14.66 -4.44 -3.57
CA PRO A 67 -13.32 -3.87 -3.46
C PRO A 67 -12.39 -4.64 -2.51
N LEU A 68 -12.93 -5.26 -1.46
CA LEU A 68 -12.14 -6.06 -0.50
C LEU A 68 -11.66 -7.41 -1.05
N GLU A 69 -12.23 -7.85 -2.18
CA GLU A 69 -11.77 -9.04 -2.93
C GLU A 69 -10.77 -8.68 -4.03
N SER A 70 -10.41 -7.40 -4.18
CA SER A 70 -9.30 -6.99 -5.04
C SER A 70 -8.03 -7.72 -4.63
N ARG A 71 -7.19 -8.09 -5.59
CA ARG A 71 -6.01 -8.90 -5.32
C ARG A 71 -4.75 -8.07 -5.46
N PHE A 72 -3.81 -8.27 -4.57
CA PHE A 72 -2.52 -7.60 -4.55
C PHE A 72 -1.42 -8.64 -4.44
N THR A 73 -0.20 -8.28 -4.84
CA THR A 73 0.98 -9.12 -4.68
C THR A 73 2.08 -8.30 -4.02
N THR A 74 2.78 -8.89 -3.06
CA THR A 74 3.92 -8.21 -2.41
C THR A 74 5.07 -7.92 -3.37
N ALA A 75 5.15 -8.63 -4.50
CA ALA A 75 6.15 -8.39 -5.53
C ALA A 75 6.01 -7.04 -6.26
N GLU A 76 4.79 -6.52 -6.34
CA GLU A 76 4.49 -5.27 -7.05
C GLU A 76 4.02 -4.17 -6.10
N LEU A 77 3.87 -4.47 -4.81
CA LEU A 77 3.32 -3.53 -3.84
C LEU A 77 4.35 -2.48 -3.46
N TYR A 78 3.98 -1.22 -3.69
CA TYR A 78 4.64 -0.06 -3.12
C TYR A 78 3.67 0.75 -2.28
N TYR A 79 4.23 1.64 -1.46
CA TYR A 79 3.46 2.65 -0.76
C TYR A 79 4.25 3.95 -0.62
N GLY A 80 3.55 5.05 -0.45
CA GLY A 80 4.18 6.35 -0.21
C GLY A 80 3.15 7.43 0.09
N PRO A 81 3.59 8.64 0.41
CA PRO A 81 2.70 9.77 0.61
C PRO A 81 2.00 10.16 -0.70
N ASP A 82 0.72 10.46 -0.60
CA ASP A 82 -0.09 11.04 -1.69
C ASP A 82 0.32 12.52 -1.82
N HIS A 83 1.07 12.86 -2.86
CA HIS A 83 1.48 14.24 -3.10
C HIS A 83 0.36 14.98 -3.80
N TYR A 84 0.07 16.19 -3.35
CA TYR A 84 -0.78 17.12 -4.06
C TYR A 84 0.07 18.34 -4.45
N ASP A 85 -0.12 18.83 -5.67
CA ASP A 85 0.51 20.09 -6.08
C ASP A 85 -0.18 21.29 -5.41
N ASP A 86 0.35 22.49 -5.65
CA ASP A 86 -0.22 23.74 -5.13
C ASP A 86 -1.66 24.01 -5.61
N ASP A 87 -2.12 23.33 -6.66
CA ASP A 87 -3.50 23.39 -7.17
C ASP A 87 -4.42 22.35 -6.51
N GLY A 88 -3.87 21.47 -5.66
CA GLY A 88 -4.61 20.42 -4.97
C GLY A 88 -4.90 19.21 -5.85
N GLU A 89 -4.16 19.04 -6.95
CA GLU A 89 -4.25 17.88 -7.83
C GLU A 89 -3.26 16.80 -7.39
N PRO A 90 -3.63 15.51 -7.45
CA PRO A 90 -2.73 14.43 -7.10
C PRO A 90 -1.54 14.37 -8.07
N VAL A 91 -0.34 14.31 -7.53
CA VAL A 91 0.93 14.22 -8.26
C VAL A 91 1.49 12.82 -8.05
N GLU A 92 1.90 12.16 -9.14
CA GLU A 92 2.66 10.91 -9.06
C GLU A 92 3.94 11.10 -8.24
N PHE A 93 4.32 10.04 -7.53
CA PHE A 93 5.46 10.01 -6.62
C PHE A 93 6.75 10.48 -7.28
N SER A 94 7.59 11.16 -6.51
CA SER A 94 9.03 11.08 -6.78
C SER A 94 9.50 9.69 -6.37
N ALA A 95 10.23 9.00 -7.25
CA ALA A 95 10.71 7.64 -7.00
C ALA A 95 11.54 7.47 -5.71
N ASP A 96 12.03 8.58 -5.14
CA ASP A 96 12.75 8.64 -3.87
C ASP A 96 11.85 8.55 -2.61
N ASP A 97 10.55 8.85 -2.72
CA ASP A 97 9.57 8.83 -1.60
C ASP A 97 8.68 7.58 -1.61
N GLU A 98 8.71 6.81 -2.70
CA GLU A 98 8.05 5.51 -2.84
C GLU A 98 8.86 4.40 -2.16
N LYS A 99 8.18 3.55 -1.38
CA LYS A 99 8.79 2.39 -0.72
C LYS A 99 8.23 1.11 -1.29
N THR A 100 9.11 0.25 -1.78
CA THR A 100 8.78 -1.09 -2.23
C THR A 100 8.69 -2.06 -1.05
N ILE A 101 7.70 -2.94 -1.09
CA ILE A 101 7.57 -4.03 -0.13
C ILE A 101 8.47 -5.18 -0.57
N THR A 102 9.23 -5.74 0.37
CA THR A 102 10.00 -6.95 0.10
C THR A 102 9.02 -8.10 -0.16
N PRO A 103 9.15 -8.83 -1.26
CA PRO A 103 8.22 -9.92 -1.53
C PRO A 103 8.22 -10.99 -0.44
N GLY A 104 7.05 -11.57 -0.16
CA GLY A 104 6.88 -12.57 0.91
C GLY A 104 6.89 -11.98 2.32
N THR A 105 6.97 -10.66 2.48
CA THR A 105 6.84 -10.02 3.80
C THR A 105 5.47 -10.35 4.41
N PRO A 106 5.40 -10.79 5.68
CA PRO A 106 4.12 -11.05 6.34
C PRO A 106 3.23 -9.80 6.40
N MET A 107 1.91 -9.99 6.23
CA MET A 107 0.96 -8.87 6.18
C MET A 107 0.98 -7.97 7.41
N ALA A 108 1.22 -8.56 8.59
CA ALA A 108 1.34 -7.81 9.83
C ALA A 108 2.58 -6.90 9.83
N ASP A 109 3.69 -7.35 9.27
CA ASP A 109 4.93 -6.57 9.17
C ASP A 109 4.77 -5.45 8.12
N ILE A 110 4.11 -5.73 7.00
CA ILE A 110 3.75 -4.72 5.99
C ILE A 110 2.88 -3.62 6.64
N ALA A 111 1.81 -4.01 7.33
CA ALA A 111 0.91 -3.08 8.00
C ALA A 111 1.64 -2.24 9.07
N HIS A 112 2.47 -2.89 9.87
CA HIS A 112 3.27 -2.21 10.89
C HIS A 112 4.22 -1.17 10.28
N GLU A 113 4.93 -1.54 9.22
CA GLU A 113 5.86 -0.64 8.52
C GLU A 113 5.12 0.58 7.95
N ILE A 114 4.02 0.36 7.23
CA ILE A 114 3.20 1.44 6.68
C ILE A 114 2.69 2.34 7.80
N ALA A 115 2.17 1.76 8.89
CA ALA A 115 1.67 2.52 10.03
C ALA A 115 2.74 3.37 10.71
N VAL A 116 3.95 2.85 10.89
CA VAL A 116 5.08 3.60 11.44
C VAL A 116 5.46 4.76 10.52
N ASN A 117 5.55 4.54 9.22
CA ASN A 117 5.89 5.60 8.27
C ASN A 117 4.79 6.65 8.16
N PHE A 118 3.53 6.24 8.12
CA PHE A 118 2.38 7.13 8.12
C PHE A 118 2.36 8.03 9.37
N ARG A 119 2.52 7.45 10.56
CA ARG A 119 2.59 8.21 11.81
C ARG A 119 3.80 9.14 11.83
N ARG A 120 4.96 8.68 11.35
CA ARG A 120 6.17 9.53 11.25
C ARG A 120 5.91 10.73 10.34
N PHE A 121 5.33 10.52 9.17
CA PHE A 121 4.95 11.58 8.23
C PHE A 121 4.05 12.62 8.89
N ASN A 122 3.03 12.17 9.65
CA ASN A 122 2.08 13.05 10.33
C ASN A 122 2.56 13.62 11.70
N THR A 123 3.70 13.16 12.23
CA THR A 123 4.26 13.66 13.51
C THR A 123 5.48 14.53 13.35
N HIS A 124 6.04 14.64 12.14
CA HIS A 124 6.90 15.77 11.85
C HIS A 124 6.06 17.04 11.97
N PRO A 125 6.32 17.93 12.96
CA PRO A 125 5.74 19.25 12.88
C PRO A 125 6.17 19.80 11.53
N THR A 126 5.20 20.24 10.74
CA THR A 126 5.43 21.15 9.64
C THR A 126 6.07 22.39 10.25
N ASP A 127 7.38 22.35 10.49
CA ASP A 127 8.23 23.52 10.55
C ASP A 127 8.37 24.02 9.11
N ARG A 128 7.23 24.36 8.50
CA ARG A 128 7.18 25.45 7.53
C ARG A 128 6.81 26.68 8.33
N ALA A 129 7.83 27.13 9.05
CA ALA A 129 7.91 28.47 9.57
C ALA A 129 7.75 29.48 8.43
N THR A 130 7.02 30.56 8.75
CA THR A 130 7.02 31.92 8.19
C THR A 130 6.54 32.16 6.77
#